data_AF-A0A7T5BM01-F1
#
_entry.id   AF-A0A7T5BM01-F1
#
_cell.length_a   1.000
_cell.length_b   1.000
_cell.length_c   1.000
_cell.angle_alpha   90.00
_cell.angle_beta   90.00
_cell.angle_gamma   90.00
#
_symmetry.space_group_name_H-M   'P 1'
#
loop_
_entity.id
_entity.type
_entity.pdbx_description
1 polymer ?
#
loop_
_entity_poly.entity_id
_entity_poly.type
_entity_poly.pdbx_seq_one_letter_code
_entity_poly.pdbx_strand_id
1 'polypeptide(L)' 'MDRVIGWGTLAVVVIVVVGMLSLLQTTTCVDAVPGLGTSSCTTEPMLGVAGTWIAVVIGALVVALCVWRIVRTPEHRR' A
#
# COMPACT_ATOMS: atom_id res chain seq x y z
N MET A 1 25.84 7.43 -7.82
CA MET A 1 24.81 8.11 -6.99
C MET A 1 23.44 8.04 -7.63
N ASP A 2 23.31 8.23 -8.95
CA ASP A 2 22.02 8.27 -9.66
C ASP A 2 21.15 7.01 -9.48
N ARG A 3 21.77 5.84 -9.29
CA ARG A 3 21.04 4.58 -9.04
C ARG A 3 20.46 4.47 -7.64
N VAL A 4 21.21 4.86 -6.61
CA VAL A 4 20.70 4.87 -5.23
C VAL A 4 19.57 5.89 -5.12
N ILE A 5 19.73 7.04 -5.79
CA ILE A 5 18.68 8.06 -5.90
C ILE A 5 17.47 7.49 -6.67
N GLY A 6 17.66 6.83 -7.81
CA GLY A 6 16.57 6.26 -8.62
C GLY A 6 15.79 5.13 -7.93
N TRP A 7 16.46 4.08 -7.49
CA TRP A 7 15.80 2.95 -6.82
C TRP A 7 15.31 3.33 -5.41
N GLY A 8 16.01 4.23 -4.73
CA GLY A 8 15.59 4.76 -3.43
C GLY A 8 14.34 5.63 -3.53
N THR A 9 14.29 6.56 -4.49
CA THR A 9 13.08 7.36 -4.73
C THR A 9 11.89 6.49 -5.13
N LEU A 10 12.10 5.49 -5.98
CA LEU A 10 11.05 4.53 -6.33
C LEU A 10 10.51 3.79 -5.09
N ALA A 11 11.40 3.29 -4.24
CA ALA A 11 11.00 2.61 -3.00
C ALA A 11 10.18 3.52 -2.08
N VAL A 12 10.59 4.78 -1.92
CA VAL A 12 9.86 5.77 -1.11
C VAL A 12 8.49 6.05 -1.71
N VAL A 13 8.39 6.27 -3.02
CA VAL A 13 7.11 6.51 -3.70
C VAL A 13 6.16 5.33 -3.50
N VAL A 14 6.66 4.10 -3.64
CA VAL A 14 5.86 2.89 -3.44
C VAL A 14 5.34 2.81 -2.00
N ILE A 15 6.19 3.07 -1.00
CA ILE A 15 5.79 3.09 0.41
C ILE A 15 4.71 4.15 0.65
N VAL A 16 4.86 5.35 0.10
CA VAL A 16 3.89 6.44 0.26
C VAL A 16 2.55 6.07 -0.37
N VAL A 17 2.56 5.52 -1.59
CA VAL A 17 1.33 5.11 -2.29
C VAL A 17 0.62 4.00 -1.54
N VAL A 18 1.33 2.95 -1.14
CA VAL A 18 0.75 1.82 -0.38
C VAL A 18 0.25 2.29 0.98
N GLY A 19 0.97 3.19 1.65
CA GLY A 19 0.56 3.81 2.91
C GLY A 19 -0.73 4.60 2.74
N MET A 20 -0.81 5.47 1.74
CA MET A 20 -2.04 6.22 1.42
C MET A 20 -3.22 5.27 1.19
N LEU A 21 -3.05 4.25 0.35
CA LEU A 21 -4.11 3.29 0.04
C LEU A 21 -4.58 2.49 1.26
N SER A 22 -3.70 2.24 2.23
CA SER A 22 -4.01 1.46 3.43
C SER A 22 -4.60 2.30 4.57
N LEU A 23 -4.27 3.60 4.62
CA LEU A 23 -4.74 4.53 5.66
C LEU A 23 -6.07 5.18 5.32
N LEU A 24 -6.42 5.26 4.03
CA LEU A 24 -7.72 5.76 3.60
C LEU A 24 -8.82 4.78 4.00
N GLN A 25 -9.77 5.28 4.78
CA GLN A 25 -10.95 4.55 5.21
C GLN A 25 -12.18 5.07 4.49
N THR A 26 -13.10 4.17 4.20
CA THR A 26 -14.41 4.47 3.65
C THR A 26 -15.46 3.98 4.63
N THR A 27 -16.40 4.86 4.98
CA THR A 27 -17.55 4.53 5.81
C THR A 27 -18.78 4.42 4.93
N THR A 28 -19.48 3.30 5.02
CA THR A 28 -20.78 3.11 4.36
C THR A 28 -21.84 2.88 5.42
N CYS A 29 -22.96 3.58 5.31
CA CYS A 29 -24.09 3.45 6.23
C CYS A 29 -25.28 2.84 5.49
N VAL A 30 -25.87 1.83 6.11
CA VAL A 30 -27.12 1.21 5.67
C VAL A 30 -28.20 1.66 6.62
N ASP A 31 -29.10 2.50 6.12
CA ASP A 31 -30.26 2.96 6.88
C ASP A 31 -31.37 1.91 6.83
N ALA A 32 -31.83 1.51 8.01
CA ALA A 32 -32.97 0.61 8.11
C ALA A 32 -34.28 1.39 7.89
N VAL A 33 -35.25 0.75 7.24
CA VAL A 33 -36.62 1.30 7.14
C VAL A 33 -37.20 1.46 8.56
N PRO A 34 -37.87 2.58 8.88
CA PRO A 34 -38.44 2.81 10.20
C PRO A 34 -39.32 1.64 10.66
N GLY A 35 -38.98 1.04 11.80
CA GLY A 35 -39.72 -0.09 12.40
C GLY A 35 -39.31 -1.49 11.94
N LEU A 36 -38.35 -1.63 11.00
CA LEU A 36 -37.95 -2.92 10.41
C LEU A 36 -36.50 -3.32 10.67
N GLY A 37 -35.74 -2.55 11.46
CA GLY A 37 -34.37 -2.93 11.84
C GLY A 37 -33.56 -1.81 12.48
N THR A 38 -32.26 -2.07 12.67
CA THR A 38 -31.27 -1.12 13.18
C THR A 38 -30.40 -0.61 12.04
N SER A 39 -30.29 0.71 11.87
CA SER A 39 -29.29 1.29 10.98
C SER A 39 -27.88 0.89 11.42
N SER A 40 -27.00 0.62 10.46
CA SER A 40 -25.62 0.19 10.74
C SER A 40 -24.65 0.88 9.81
N CYS A 41 -23.55 1.38 10.35
CA CYS A 41 -22.44 1.89 9.57
C CYS A 41 -21.25 0.94 9.70
N THR A 42 -20.64 0.62 8.57
CA THR A 42 -19.38 -0.13 8.51
C THR A 42 -18.28 0.79 7.99
N THR A 43 -17.14 0.78 8.69
CA THR A 43 -15.93 1.48 8.26
C THR A 43 -14.90 0.44 7.88
N GLU A 44 -14.45 0.52 6.63
CA GLU A 44 -13.51 -0.42 6.05
C GLU A 44 -12.40 0.36 5.34
N PRO A 45 -11.19 -0.21 5.19
CA PRO A 45 -10.17 0.41 4.34
C PRO A 45 -10.69 0.53 2.91
N MET A 46 -10.24 1.55 2.17
CA MET A 46 -10.76 1.90 0.85
C MET A 46 -10.71 0.75 -0.18
N LEU A 47 -9.70 -0.13 -0.06
CA LEU A 47 -9.54 -1.31 -0.91
C LEU A 47 -10.22 -2.57 -0.35
N GLY A 48 -10.98 -2.44 0.74
CA GLY A 48 -11.40 -3.55 1.58
C GLY A 48 -10.21 -4.23 2.28
N VAL A 49 -10.50 -5.10 3.25
CA VAL A 49 -9.45 -5.78 4.02
C VAL A 49 -8.55 -6.62 3.10
N ALA A 50 -9.15 -7.39 2.20
CA ALA A 50 -8.40 -8.23 1.25
C ALA A 50 -7.53 -7.40 0.28
N GLY A 51 -8.08 -6.34 -0.31
CA GLY A 51 -7.31 -5.49 -1.24
C GLY A 51 -6.16 -4.76 -0.55
N THR A 52 -6.33 -4.38 0.72
CA THR A 52 -5.26 -3.78 1.53
C THR A 52 -4.10 -4.75 1.73
N TRP A 53 -4.37 -6.00 2.11
CA TRP A 53 -3.32 -7.02 2.26
C TRP A 53 -2.58 -7.29 0.94
N ILE A 54 -3.31 -7.36 -0.18
CA ILE A 54 -2.69 -7.55 -1.50
C ILE A 54 -1.76 -6.36 -1.83
N ALA A 55 -2.22 -5.13 -1.63
CA ALA A 55 -1.41 -3.93 -1.88
C ALA A 55 -0.13 -3.89 -1.02
N VAL A 56 -0.24 -4.26 0.26
CA VAL A 56 0.91 -4.33 1.18
C VAL A 56 1.92 -5.38 0.72
N VAL A 57 1.47 -6.57 0.34
CA VAL A 57 2.36 -7.65 -0.13
C VAL A 57 3.08 -7.24 -1.42
N ILE A 58 2.37 -6.70 -2.40
CA ILE A 58 2.97 -6.23 -3.65
C ILE A 58 3.97 -5.10 -3.37
N GLY A 59 3.61 -4.13 -2.53
CA GLY A 59 4.50 -3.05 -2.12
C GLY A 59 5.78 -3.55 -1.48
N ALA A 60 5.68 -4.52 -0.57
CA ALA A 60 6.83 -5.15 0.09
C ALA A 60 7.76 -5.85 -0.92
N LEU A 61 7.20 -6.58 -1.89
CA LEU A 61 7.98 -7.23 -2.94
C LEU A 61 8.73 -6.20 -3.80
N VAL A 62 8.08 -5.10 -4.19
CA VAL A 62 8.71 -4.04 -4.99
C VAL A 62 9.83 -3.35 -4.21
N VAL A 63 9.63 -3.06 -2.92
CA VAL A 63 10.67 -2.48 -2.05
C VAL A 63 11.84 -3.45 -1.93
N ALA A 64 11.59 -4.74 -1.68
CA ALA A 64 12.63 -5.76 -1.63
C ALA A 64 13.42 -5.84 -2.94
N LEU A 65 12.75 -5.75 -4.09
CA LEU A 65 13.40 -5.68 -5.40
C LEU A 65 14.25 -4.42 -5.57
N CYS A 66 13.76 -3.25 -5.11
CA CYS A 66 14.53 -2.00 -5.16
C CYS A 66 15.83 -2.13 -4.34
N VAL A 67 15.72 -2.64 -3.10
CA VAL A 67 16.87 -2.91 -2.23
C VAL A 67 17.82 -3.91 -2.89
N TRP A 68 17.29 -4.99 -3.46
CA TRP A 68 18.08 -5.99 -4.16
C TRP A 68 18.87 -5.41 -5.33
N ARG A 69 18.27 -4.50 -6.10
CA ARG A 69 18.94 -3.79 -7.21
C ARG A 69 20.03 -2.83 -6.74
N ILE A 70 19.87 -2.25 -5.55
CA ILE A 70 20.91 -1.41 -4.92
C ILE A 70 22.10 -2.27 -4.48
N VAL A 71 21.85 -3.46 -3.93
CA VAL A 71 22.90 -4.32 -3.33
C VAL A 71 23.63 -5.20 -4.36
N ARG A 72 22.92 -5.80 -5.33
CA ARG A 72 23.50 -6.80 -6.26
C ARG A 72 24.20 -6.24 -7.50
N THR A 73 24.45 -4.94 -7.60
CA THR A 73 25.33 -4.46 -8.67
C THR A 73 26.76 -4.86 -8.34
N PRO A 74 27.41 -5.73 -9.13
CA PRO A 74 28.78 -6.13 -8.87
C PRO A 74 29.67 -4.89 -8.95
N GLU A 75 30.40 -4.62 -7.87
CA GLU A 75 31.62 -3.82 -7.87
C GLU A 75 32.65 -4.54 -8.74
N HIS A 76 32.45 -4.58 -10.05
CA HIS A 76 33.41 -5.10 -11.00
C HIS A 76 33.88 -3.94 -11.87
N ARG A 77 34.62 -3.02 -11.25
CA ARG A 77 35.72 -2.21 -11.81
C ARG A 77 36.07 -1.06 -10.84
N ARG A 78 36.86 -1.34 -9.81
CA ARG A 78 37.97 -0.47 -9.39
C ARG A 78 39.06 -1.31 -8.74
#